data_AF-A0A7W0JB73-F1
#
_entry.id   AF-A0A7W0JB73-F1
#
_cell.length_a   1.000
_cell.length_b   1.000
_cell.length_c   1.000
_cell.angle_alpha   90.00
_cell.angle_beta   90.00
_cell.angle_gamma   90.00
#
_symmetry.space_group_name_H-M   'P 1'
#
loop_
_entity.id
_entity.type
_entity.pdbx_description
1 polymer ?
#
loop_
_entity_poly.entity_id
_entity_poly.type
_entity_poly.pdbx_seq_one_letter_code
_entity_poly.pdbx_strand_id
1 'polypeptide(L)' 'IVAAAMLAFSLSFDDFIVTNFTAGQSVTFPLFVYGSKLKGFPPQLFVIGTLMFVVSLALVLGAELWRRRRAVQ' A
#
# COMPACT_ATOMS: atom_id res chain seq x y z
N ILE A 1 -7.18 -6.66 19.18
CA ILE A 1 -6.86 -5.24 18.89
C ILE A 1 -5.68 -5.13 17.93
N VAL A 2 -4.47 -5.56 18.27
CA VAL A 2 -3.28 -5.46 17.39
C VAL A 2 -3.45 -6.20 16.06
N ALA A 3 -3.99 -7.43 16.06
CA ALA A 3 -4.27 -8.18 14.82
C ALA A 3 -5.31 -7.48 13.92
N ALA A 4 -6.37 -6.92 14.51
CA ALA A 4 -7.39 -6.17 13.78
C ALA A 4 -6.83 -4.85 13.21
N ALA A 5 -5.94 -4.18 13.94
CA ALA A 5 -5.26 -2.97 13.47
C ALA A 5 -4.31 -3.27 12.28
N MET A 6 -3.59 -4.40 12.31
CA MET A 6 -2.74 -4.84 11.20
C MET A 6 -3.56 -5.23 9.96
N LEU A 7 -4.72 -5.87 10.15
CA LEU A 7 -5.65 -6.19 9.06
C LEU A 7 -6.25 -4.92 8.44
N ALA A 8 -6.70 -3.97 9.26
CA ALA A 8 -7.24 -2.69 8.80
C ALA A 8 -6.19 -1.86 8.05
N PHE A 9 -4.94 -1.85 8.53
CA PHE A 9 -3.82 -1.22 7.81
C PHE A 9 -3.56 -1.89 6.46
N SER A 10 -3.55 -3.22 6.40
CA SER A 10 -3.34 -3.97 5.15
C SER A 10 -4.43 -3.71 4.12
N LEU A 11 -5.70 -3.62 4.55
CA LEU A 11 -6.83 -3.31 3.68
C LEU A 11 -6.80 -1.86 3.19
N SER A 12 -6.37 -0.91 4.03
CA SER A 12 -6.32 0.51 3.68
C SER A 12 -5.39 0.84 2.52
N PHE A 13 -4.36 0.04 2.26
CA PHE A 13 -3.36 0.30 1.23
C PHE A 13 -3.77 -0.25 -0.15
N ASP A 14 -4.69 -1.21 -0.20
CA ASP A 14 -5.12 -1.94 -1.41
C ASP A 14 -6.51 -1.53 -1.93
N ASP A 15 -7.28 -0.75 -1.15
CA ASP A 15 -8.66 -0.43 -1.48
C ASP A 15 -8.80 0.70 -2.53
N PHE A 16 -8.56 0.37 -3.80
CA PHE A 16 -8.97 1.21 -4.95
C PHE A 16 -10.48 1.49 -4.93
N ILE A 17 -11.30 0.49 -4.59
CA ILE A 17 -12.76 0.55 -4.65
C ILE A 17 -13.30 1.59 -3.66
N VAL A 18 -12.91 1.50 -2.39
CA VAL A 18 -13.34 2.46 -1.35
C VAL A 18 -12.87 3.86 -1.71
N THR A 19 -11.60 3.99 -2.14
CA THR A 19 -11.04 5.28 -2.51
C THR A 19 -11.78 5.88 -3.71
N ASN A 20 -12.18 5.09 -4.71
CA ASN A 20 -12.94 5.58 -5.86
C ASN A 20 -14.31 6.14 -5.47
N PHE A 21 -14.96 5.59 -4.45
CA PHE A 21 -16.26 6.08 -3.97
C PHE A 21 -16.16 7.26 -3.01
N THR A 22 -15.02 7.44 -2.33
CA THR A 22 -14.85 8.47 -1.28
C THR A 22 -13.92 9.62 -1.68
N ALA A 23 -13.12 9.51 -2.76
CA ALA A 23 -12.11 10.51 -3.13
C ALA A 23 -12.66 11.86 -3.64
N GLY A 24 -13.93 11.92 -4.04
CA GLY A 24 -14.56 13.15 -4.53
C GLY A 24 -13.82 13.73 -5.75
N GLN A 25 -13.26 14.94 -5.60
CA GLN A 25 -12.48 15.63 -6.65
C GLN A 25 -10.97 15.31 -6.60
N SER A 26 -10.51 14.58 -5.59
CA SER A 26 -9.09 14.26 -5.41
C SER A 26 -8.69 13.00 -6.18
N VAL A 27 -7.51 13.00 -6.80
CA VAL A 27 -6.99 11.84 -7.52
C VAL A 27 -5.84 11.24 -6.70
N THR A 28 -6.10 10.11 -6.05
CA THR A 28 -5.06 9.37 -5.33
C THR A 28 -4.30 8.44 -6.29
N PHE A 29 -3.16 7.90 -5.84
CA PHE A 29 -2.32 7.06 -6.69
C PHE A 29 -3.06 5.88 -7.35
N PRO A 30 -3.92 5.11 -6.65
CA PRO A 30 -4.73 4.06 -7.28
C PRO A 30 -5.69 4.59 -8.36
N LEU A 31 -6.36 5.73 -8.11
CA LEU A 31 -7.22 6.37 -9.11
C LEU A 31 -6.43 6.87 -10.32
N PHE A 32 -5.22 7.39 -10.09
CA PHE A 32 -4.32 7.84 -11.14
C PHE A 32 -3.84 6.68 -12.01
N VAL A 33 -3.43 5.55 -11.41
CA VAL A 33 -3.05 4.31 -12.12
C VAL A 33 -4.22 3.78 -12.95
N TYR A 34 -5.43 3.79 -12.38
CA TYR A 34 -6.65 3.36 -13.08
C TYR A 34 -7.00 4.28 -14.26
N GLY A 35 -6.92 5.61 -14.09
CA GLY A 35 -7.18 6.59 -15.14
C GLY A 35 -6.11 6.66 -16.23
N SER A 36 -4.88 6.22 -15.92
CA SER A 36 -3.74 6.20 -16.87
C SER A 36 -3.84 5.11 -17.94
N LYS A 37 -4.83 4.20 -17.83
CA LYS A 37 -5.06 3.10 -18.79
C LYS A 37 -5.25 3.56 -20.24
N LEU A 38 -5.67 4.81 -20.47
CA LEU A 38 -5.96 5.35 -21.81
C LEU A 38 -4.79 6.13 -22.44
N LYS A 39 -3.77 6.53 -21.66
CA LYS A 39 -2.66 7.40 -22.15
C LYS A 39 -1.29 6.70 -22.18
N GLY A 40 -1.24 5.40 -21.84
CA GLY A 40 0.00 4.67 -21.59
C GLY A 40 0.53 4.94 -20.19
N PHE A 41 1.14 3.92 -19.57
CA PHE A 41 1.63 4.04 -18.19
C PHE A 41 2.88 4.93 -18.15
N PRO A 42 2.82 6.12 -17.52
CA PRO A 42 4.01 6.96 -17.41
C PRO A 42 5.07 6.25 -16.56
N PRO A 43 6.38 6.47 -16.83
CA PRO A 43 7.47 5.83 -16.07
C PRO A 43 7.38 6.06 -14.55
N GLN A 44 6.83 7.21 -14.16
CA GLN A 44 6.60 7.63 -12.77
C GLN A 44 5.75 6.61 -11.98
N LEU A 45 4.85 5.91 -12.66
CA LEU A 45 3.97 4.91 -12.04
C LEU A 45 4.77 3.71 -11.51
N PHE A 46 5.75 3.24 -12.29
CA PHE A 46 6.64 2.16 -11.86
C PHE A 46 7.55 2.60 -10.72
N VAL A 47 8.06 3.84 -10.75
CA VAL A 47 8.90 4.40 -9.68
C VAL A 47 8.14 4.43 -8.34
N ILE A 48 6.91 4.94 -8.34
CA ILE A 48 6.08 4.99 -7.13
C ILE A 48 5.69 3.57 -6.69
N GLY A 49 5.35 2.68 -7.63
CA GLY A 49 5.03 1.28 -7.34
C GLY A 49 6.20 0.54 -6.66
N THR A 50 7.43 0.73 -7.14
CA THR A 50 8.62 0.15 -6.50
C THR A 50 8.86 0.74 -5.12
N LEU A 51 8.69 2.04 -4.93
CA LEU A 51 8.79 2.68 -3.61
C LEU A 51 7.78 2.11 -2.62
N MET A 52 6.51 1.98 -3.02
CA MET A 52 5.46 1.39 -2.18
C MET A 52 5.78 -0.06 -1.82
N PHE A 53 6.29 -0.85 -2.78
CA PHE A 53 6.73 -2.22 -2.53
C PHE A 53 7.88 -2.29 -1.52
N VAL A 54 8.92 -1.47 -1.70
CA VAL A 54 10.09 -1.45 -0.81
C VAL A 54 9.70 -1.05 0.61
N VAL A 55 8.84 -0.04 0.77
CA VAL A 55 8.36 0.40 2.10
C VAL A 55 7.56 -0.72 2.79
N SER A 56 6.62 -1.34 2.09
CA SER A 56 5.82 -2.44 2.63
C SER A 56 6.69 -3.64 3.00
N LEU A 57 7.67 -3.99 2.15
CA LEU A 57 8.62 -5.06 2.41
C LEU A 57 9.47 -4.75 3.66
N ALA A 58 9.97 -3.53 3.79
CA ALA A 58 10.77 -3.11 4.94
C ALA A 58 9.97 -3.17 6.25
N LEU A 59 8.70 -2.74 6.23
CA LEU A 59 7.81 -2.82 7.39
C LEU A 59 7.53 -4.27 7.80
N VAL A 60 7.22 -5.15 6.84
CA VAL A 60 6.96 -6.57 7.10
C VAL A 60 8.20 -7.27 7.63
N LEU A 61 9.35 -7.08 6.97
CA LEU A 61 10.62 -7.67 7.42
C LEU A 61 11.03 -7.15 8.80
N GLY A 62 10.88 -5.85 9.06
CA GLY A 62 11.16 -5.26 10.37
C GLY A 62 10.24 -5.82 11.47
N ALA A 63 8.94 -5.94 11.18
CA ALA A 63 7.98 -6.52 12.10
C ALA A 63 8.26 -8.00 12.37
N GLU A 64 8.62 -8.77 11.35
CA GLU A 64 8.98 -10.18 11.46
C GLU A 64 10.27 -10.38 12.25
N LEU A 65 11.29 -9.57 11.99
CA LEU A 65 12.56 -9.63 12.73
C LEU A 65 12.36 -9.31 14.22
N TRP A 66 11.52 -8.31 14.54
CA TRP A 66 11.16 -7.99 15.92
C TRP A 66 10.36 -9.12 16.58
N ARG A 67 9.48 -9.78 15.84
CA ARG A 67 8.72 -10.93 16.35
C ARG A 67 9.63 -12.11 16.67
N ARG A 68 10.57 -12.43 15.79
CA ARG A 68 11.57 -13.50 15.99
C ARG A 68 12.47 -13.23 17.18
N ARG A 69 12.92 -11.98 17.38
CA ARG A 69 13.73 -11.59 18.55
C ARG A 69 12.98 -11.80 19.87
N ARG A 70 11.66 -11.64 19.89
CA ARG A 70 10.82 -11.88 21.08
C ARG A 70 10.46 -13.34 21.31
N ALA A 71 10.55 -14.20 20.29
CA ALA A 71 10.25 -15.62 20.42
C ALA A 71 11.46 -16.46 20.90
N VAL A 72 12.67 -15.89 20.85
CA VAL A 72 13.92 -16.52 21.30
C VAL A 72 14.29 -16.11 22.74
N GLN A 73 13.60 -15.12 23.31
CA GLN A 73 13.65 -14.75 24.72
C GLN A 73 12.48 -15.37 25.47
#